data_AF-A0ABD6EY39-F1
#
_entry.id   AF-A0ABD6EY39-F1
#
_cell.length_a   1.000
_cell.length_b   1.000
_cell.length_c   1.000
_cell.angle_alpha   90.00
_cell.angle_beta   90.00
_cell.angle_gamma   90.00
#
_symmetry.space_group_name_H-M   'P 1'
#
loop_
_entity.id
_entity.type
_entity.pdbx_description
1 polymer ?
#
loop_
_entity_poly.entity_id
_entity_poly.type
_entity_poly.pdbx_seq_one_letter_code
_entity_poly.pdbx_strand_id
1 'polypeptide(L)'
;TARLEAIIFRFRQPLIATVGDLEKAFLHIQPHPTDRDITRFHWVNNSSAPISDDSLVVTYRFCRVLVGAILSSLLLAGAIRHHLAQSNSSLAPECTARPKKYSTQQN
;
A
#
# COMPACT_ATOMS: atom_id res chain seq x y z
N THR A 1 4.38 -12.90 -10.93
CA THR A 1 4.93 -11.55 -10.72
C THR A 1 4.74 -10.74 -11.99
N ALA A 2 3.99 -9.64 -11.96
CA ALA A 2 3.83 -8.79 -13.14
C ALA A 2 5.07 -7.91 -13.27
N ARG A 3 5.83 -8.07 -14.35
CA ARG A 3 6.94 -7.17 -14.65
C ARG A 3 6.41 -5.79 -15.06
N LEU A 4 7.17 -4.74 -14.76
CA LEU A 4 6.76 -3.33 -14.91
C LEU A 4 6.35 -3.01 -16.36
N GLU A 5 7.09 -3.52 -17.35
CA GLU A 5 6.81 -3.32 -18.77
C GLU A 5 5.41 -3.83 -19.15
N ALA A 6 5.00 -4.96 -18.59
CA ALA A 6 3.68 -5.49 -18.88
C ALA A 6 2.59 -4.62 -18.27
N ILE A 7 2.82 -4.03 -17.09
CA ILE A 7 1.87 -3.11 -16.44
C ILE A 7 1.70 -1.85 -17.27
N ILE A 8 2.81 -1.23 -17.69
CA ILE A 8 2.80 -0.02 -18.53
C ILE A 8 2.12 -0.28 -19.87
N PHE A 9 2.43 -1.41 -20.52
CA PHE A 9 1.83 -1.76 -21.80
C PHE A 9 0.30 -1.89 -21.69
N ARG A 10 -0.19 -2.53 -20.62
CA ARG A 10 -1.63 -2.67 -20.33
C ARG A 10 -2.30 -1.33 -20.03
N PHE A 11 -1.63 -0.47 -19.26
CA PHE A 11 -2.14 0.87 -18.95
C PHE A 11 -2.33 1.74 -20.20
N ARG A 12 -1.53 1.53 -21.25
CA ARG A 12 -1.61 2.25 -22.52
C ARG A 12 -2.60 1.68 -23.55
N GLN A 13 -3.25 0.54 -23.27
CA GLN A 13 -4.21 -0.07 -24.22
C GLN A 13 -5.52 0.72 -24.36
N PRO A 14 -6.14 1.24 -23.28
CA PRO A 14 -7.37 2.01 -23.40
C PRO A 14 -7.14 3.37 -24.07
N LEU A 15 -8.14 3.86 -24.80
CA LEU A 15 -8.11 5.21 -25.42
C LEU A 15 -8.06 6.32 -24.36
N ILE A 16 -8.69 6.09 -23.21
CA ILE A 16 -8.76 7.03 -22.09
C ILE A 16 -8.27 6.32 -20.85
N ALA A 17 -7.32 6.93 -20.13
CA ALA A 17 -6.81 6.44 -18.86
C ALA A 17 -7.17 7.42 -17.75
N THR A 18 -7.71 6.90 -16.64
CA THR A 18 -7.98 7.67 -15.43
C THR A 18 -6.91 7.39 -14.40
N VAL A 19 -6.31 8.45 -13.86
CA VAL A 19 -5.34 8.39 -12.78
C VAL A 19 -5.89 9.20 -11.61
N GLY A 20 -5.83 8.63 -10.42
CA GLY A 20 -6.17 9.31 -9.18
C GLY A 20 -5.09 9.04 -8.14
N ASP A 21 -4.85 10.02 -7.29
CA ASP A 21 -4.01 9.86 -6.11
C ASP A 21 -4.88 9.60 -4.88
N LEU A 22 -4.45 8.68 -4.03
CA LEU A 22 -5.14 8.37 -2.78
C LEU A 22 -4.33 8.99 -1.64
N GLU A 23 -4.70 10.21 -1.27
CA GLU A 23 -4.03 10.96 -0.21
C GLU A 23 -3.96 10.09 1.05
N LYS A 24 -2.76 9.95 1.62
CA LYS A 24 -2.52 9.19 2.86
C LYS A 24 -3.01 7.74 2.81
N ALA A 25 -3.02 7.10 1.64
CA ALA A 25 -3.46 5.72 1.43
C ALA A 25 -3.00 4.72 2.52
N PHE A 26 -1.73 4.77 2.91
CA PHE A 26 -1.17 3.87 3.92
C PHE A 26 -1.68 4.15 5.34
N LEU A 27 -2.05 5.40 5.65
CA LEU A 27 -2.59 5.79 6.95
C LEU A 27 -4.05 5.34 7.15
N HIS A 28 -4.73 4.92 6.07
CA HIS A 28 -6.05 4.30 6.17
C HIS A 28 -5.97 2.81 6.57
N ILE A 29 -4.78 2.20 6.52
CA ILE A 29 -4.60 0.78 6.83
C ILE A 29 -4.06 0.64 8.25
N GLN A 30 -4.81 -0.06 9.09
CA GLN A 30 -4.44 -0.34 10.47
C GLN A 30 -3.91 -1.78 10.58
N PRO A 31 -2.64 -1.98 10.99
CA PRO A 31 -2.13 -3.29 11.38
C PRO A 31 -2.88 -3.82 12.60
N HIS A 32 -3.03 -5.13 12.67
CA HIS A 32 -3.58 -5.80 13.84
C HIS A 32 -2.74 -5.43 15.08
N PRO A 33 -3.34 -5.19 16.26
CA PRO A 33 -2.60 -4.75 17.45
C PRO A 33 -1.38 -5.61 17.79
N THR A 34 -1.45 -6.93 17.60
CA THR A 34 -0.32 -7.86 17.84
C THR A 34 0.85 -7.63 16.89
N ASP A 35 0.59 -7.15 15.68
CA ASP A 35 1.59 -7.02 14.63
C ASP A 35 2.26 -5.62 14.66
N ARG A 36 1.75 -4.69 15.47
CA ARG A 36 2.33 -3.33 15.59
C ARG A 36 3.74 -3.36 16.15
N ASP A 37 4.08 -4.39 16.91
CA ASP A 37 5.39 -4.52 17.56
C ASP A 37 6.54 -4.71 16.56
N ILE A 38 6.27 -5.13 15.33
CA ILE A 38 7.27 -5.23 14.26
C ILE A 38 7.67 -3.85 13.69
N THR A 39 6.89 -2.82 14.02
CA THR A 39 7.09 -1.43 13.55
C THR A 39 7.59 -0.50 14.68
N ARG A 40 8.21 -1.07 15.71
CA ARG A 40 8.78 -0.29 16.81
C ARG A 40 9.97 0.55 16.36
N PHE A 41 10.05 1.75 16.90
CA PHE A 41 11.25 2.58 16.80
C PHE A 41 11.51 3.29 18.12
N HIS A 42 12.78 3.59 18.36
CA HIS A 42 13.25 4.29 19.54
C HIS A 42 13.45 5.77 19.20
N TRP A 43 13.03 6.64 20.12
CA TRP A 43 13.15 8.08 20.02
C TRP A 43 13.87 8.61 21.24
N VAL A 44 14.87 9.47 21.04
CA VAL A 44 15.61 10.10 22.14
C VAL A 44 14.96 11.43 22.47
N ASN A 45 14.44 11.57 23.70
CA ASN A 45 13.71 12.76 24.11
C ASN A 45 14.63 13.96 24.40
N ASN A 46 15.86 13.70 24.86
CA ASN A 46 16.87 14.73 25.13
C ASN A 46 18.26 14.24 24.72
N SER A 47 18.78 14.76 23.61
CA SER A 47 20.11 14.39 23.09
C SER A 47 21.28 14.97 23.90
N SER A 48 21.01 15.92 24.80
CA SER A 48 22.03 16.63 25.59
C SER A 48 22.21 16.04 26.99
N ALA A 49 21.36 15.09 27.39
CA ALA A 49 21.45 14.41 28.68
C ALA A 49 22.40 13.19 28.61
N PRO A 50 23.07 12.85 29.72
CA PRO A 50 24.03 11.74 29.75
C PRO A 50 23.34 10.39 29.49
N ILE A 51 23.92 9.58 28.60
CA ILE A 51 23.39 8.31 28.04
C ILE A 51 22.97 7.27 29.11
N SER A 52 23.38 7.46 30.36
CA SER A 52 23.11 6.60 31.52
C SER A 52 21.68 6.67 32.08
N ASP A 53 20.83 7.56 31.57
CA ASP A 53 19.46 7.70 32.05
C ASP A 53 18.48 6.90 31.17
N ASP A 54 17.92 5.81 31.71
CA ASP A 54 16.95 4.94 31.01
C ASP A 54 15.68 5.70 30.56
N SER A 55 15.43 6.90 31.12
CA SER A 55 14.32 7.77 30.71
C SER A 55 14.54 8.49 29.37
N LEU A 56 15.73 8.39 28.77
CA LEU A 56 16.08 9.10 27.54
C LEU A 56 15.46 8.51 26.28
N VAL A 57 15.13 7.21 26.30
CA VAL A 57 14.67 6.49 25.10
C VAL A 57 13.19 6.12 25.23
N VAL A 58 12.36 6.81 24.45
CA VAL A 58 10.93 6.49 24.31
C VAL A 58 10.75 5.54 23.14
N THR A 59 10.02 4.44 23.36
CA THR A 59 9.68 3.50 22.28
C THR A 59 8.31 3.82 21.72
N TYR A 60 8.24 4.12 20.43
CA TYR A 60 7.00 4.33 19.69
C TYR A 60 6.69 3.13 18.78
N ARG A 61 5.42 3.01 18.41
CA ARG A 61 4.89 1.96 17.51
C ARG A 61 4.00 2.62 16.48
N PHE A 62 4.11 2.23 15.23
CA PHE A 62 3.17 2.70 14.23
C PHE A 62 1.81 2.00 14.41
N CYS A 63 0.76 2.80 14.48
CA CYS A 63 -0.63 2.30 14.50
C CYS A 63 -1.23 2.18 13.09
N ARG A 64 -0.47 2.56 12.06
CA ARG A 64 -0.84 2.55 10.64
C ARG A 64 0.33 2.04 9.81
N VAL A 65 0.04 1.55 8.61
CA VAL A 65 1.11 1.12 7.69
C VAL A 65 1.99 2.32 7.34
N LEU A 66 3.30 2.17 7.53
CA LEU A 66 4.29 3.19 7.21
C LEU A 66 4.70 3.15 5.74
N VAL A 67 5.01 4.31 5.17
CA VAL A 67 5.58 4.42 3.82
C VAL A 67 7.03 3.93 3.86
N GLY A 68 7.41 3.08 2.90
CA GLY A 68 8.79 2.58 2.79
C GLY A 68 9.04 1.22 3.47
N ALA A 69 8.06 0.63 4.16
CA ALA A 69 8.15 -0.77 4.53
C ALA A 69 8.06 -1.66 3.29
N ILE A 70 8.84 -2.75 3.22
CA ILE A 70 8.85 -3.70 2.08
C ILE A 70 7.42 -4.17 1.75
N LEU A 71 6.59 -4.34 2.77
CA LEU A 71 5.23 -4.85 2.63
C LEU A 71 4.16 -3.76 2.48
N SER A 72 4.49 -2.46 2.57
CA SER A 72 3.48 -1.40 2.58
C SER A 72 2.65 -1.38 1.30
N SER A 73 3.31 -1.45 0.14
CA SER A 73 2.67 -1.50 -1.17
C SER A 73 1.84 -2.75 -1.38
N LEU A 74 2.28 -3.88 -0.80
CA LEU A 74 1.54 -5.15 -0.85
C LEU A 74 0.25 -5.06 -0.04
N LEU A 75 0.34 -4.55 1.18
CA LEU A 75 -0.82 -4.35 2.07
C LEU A 75 -1.82 -3.38 1.44
N LEU A 76 -1.34 -2.28 0.86
CA LEU A 76 -2.20 -1.32 0.18
C LEU A 76 -2.91 -1.95 -1.03
N ALA A 77 -2.19 -2.68 -1.87
CA ALA A 77 -2.80 -3.40 -2.99
C ALA A 77 -3.85 -4.43 -2.51
N GLY A 78 -3.59 -5.10 -1.38
CA GLY A 78 -4.54 -6.01 -0.74
C GLY A 78 -5.81 -5.30 -0.27
N ALA A 79 -5.66 -4.18 0.44
CA ALA A 79 -6.77 -3.38 0.95
C ALA A 79 -7.64 -2.83 -0.20
N ILE A 80 -7.03 -2.28 -1.26
CA ILE A 80 -7.75 -1.80 -2.45
C ILE A 80 -8.57 -2.93 -3.08
N ARG A 81 -7.96 -4.11 -3.29
CA ARG A 81 -8.68 -5.26 -3.87
C ARG A 81 -9.85 -5.72 -2.98
N HIS A 82 -9.66 -5.74 -1.66
CA HIS A 82 -10.70 -6.12 -0.71
C HIS A 82 -11.89 -5.18 -0.82
N HIS A 83 -11.65 -3.86 -0.80
CA HIS A 83 -12.72 -2.87 -0.92
C HIS A 83 -13.41 -2.89 -2.29
N LEU A 84 -12.67 -3.07 -3.39
CA LEU A 84 -13.27 -3.20 -4.72
C LEU A 84 -14.18 -4.43 -4.81
N ALA A 85 -13.76 -5.56 -4.25
CA ALA A 85 -14.55 -6.80 -4.25
C ALA A 85 -15.86 -6.69 -3.44
N GLN A 86 -15.91 -5.82 -2.43
CA GLN A 86 -17.09 -5.56 -1.61
C GLN A 86 -17.98 -4.43 -2.15
N SER A 87 -17.50 -3.67 -3.15
CA SER A 87 -18.23 -2.53 -3.66
C SER A 87 -19.30 -2.95 -4.67
N ASN A 88 -20.49 -2.33 -4.59
CA ASN A 88 -21.58 -2.54 -5.54
C ASN A 88 -21.45 -1.67 -6.81
N SER A 89 -20.29 -1.04 -7.01
CA SER A 89 -20.05 -0.18 -8.16
C SER A 89 -19.90 -1.01 -9.44
N SER A 90 -20.56 -0.59 -10.52
CA SER A 90 -20.39 -1.19 -11.84
C SER A 90 -18.96 -1.07 -12.39
N LEU A 91 -18.15 -0.16 -11.83
CA LEU A 91 -16.76 0.08 -12.21
C LEU A 91 -15.77 -0.85 -11.48
N ALA A 92 -16.15 -1.43 -10.34
CA ALA A 92 -15.25 -2.27 -9.55
C ALA A 92 -14.73 -3.52 -10.29
N PRO A 93 -15.55 -4.20 -11.12
CA PRO A 93 -15.07 -5.27 -12.00
C PRO A 93 -14.02 -4.79 -12.99
N GLU A 94 -14.12 -3.56 -13.50
CA GLU A 94 -13.15 -2.99 -14.44
C GLU A 94 -11.81 -2.72 -13.76
N CYS A 95 -11.83 -2.20 -12.52
CA CYS A 95 -10.63 -1.96 -11.72
C CYS A 95 -9.93 -3.26 -11.27
N THR A 96 -10.65 -4.38 -11.23
CA THR A 96 -10.12 -5.70 -10.82
C THR A 96 -9.87 -6.65 -11.98
N ALA A 97 -10.36 -6.32 -13.18
CA ALA A 97 -10.29 -7.18 -14.35
C ALA A 97 -8.84 -7.50 -14.72
N ARG A 98 -8.57 -8.80 -14.91
CA ARG A 98 -7.39 -9.24 -15.67
C ARG A 98 -7.58 -8.80 -17.13
N PRO A 99 -6.48 -8.49 -17.85
CA PRO A 99 -6.56 -8.04 -19.23
C PRO A 99 -7.43 -9.01 -20.05
N LYS A 100 -8.43 -8.47 -20.76
CA LYS A 100 -9.14 -9.24 -21.78
C LYS A 100 -8.08 -9.79 -22.72
N LYS A 101 -8.05 -11.11 -22.93
CA LYS A 101 -7.30 -11.68 -24.04
C LYS A 101 -7.97 -11.11 -25.29
N TYR A 102 -7.36 -10.12 -25.92
CA TYR A 102 -7.74 -9.76 -27.27
C TYR A 102 -7.40 -10.98 -28.11
N SER A 103 -8.42 -11.78 -28.41
CA SER A 103 -8.35 -12.82 -29.42
C SER A 103 -7.86 -12.13 -30.69
N THR A 104 -6.62 -12.43 -31.07
CA THR A 104 -6.12 -12.19 -32.41
C THR A 104 -7.18 -12.79 -33.34
N GLN A 105 -7.96 -11.95 -34.01
CA GLN A 105 -8.69 -12.41 -35.18
C GLN A 105 -7.59 -12.80 -36.16
N GLN A 106 -7.37 -14.11 -36.28
CA GLN A 106 -6.60 -14.66 -37.38
C GLN A 106 -7.40 -14.32 -38.64
N ASN A 107 -6.71 -13.69 -39.59
CA ASN A 107 -7.16 -13.48 -40.95
C ASN A 107 -7.74 -14.76 -41.57
#